data_AF-A0A9X1VP88-F1
#
_entry.id   AF-A0A9X1VP88-F1
#
_cell.length_a   1.000
_cell.length_b   1.000
_cell.length_c   1.000
_cell.angle_alpha   90.00
_cell.angle_beta   90.00
_cell.angle_gamma   90.00
#
_symmetry.space_group_name_H-M   'P 1'
#
loop_
_entity.id
_entity.type
_entity.pdbx_description
1 polymer ?
#
loop_
_entity_poly.entity_id
_entity_poly.type
_entity_poly.pdbx_seq_one_letter_code
_entity_poly.pdbx_strand_id
1 'polypeptide(L)'
;MKTKLQFTLFILFLTNLCAFAQTDYALEFNGVDQRVKYATDATLDNLNGATDYTIEVWVKPLSTDINNNVVLKRWNQFALTLYKDDTKRFYFTHYSNSGADKVFVNTIDNVIQINEWNHLVVICNSVNNSIKLYANGVDVTLANQEALPLDALAIEEDASAANFYLAYGGSATYLNANIDKVRIKNTAENIANLQTTITDADYTSDSNTVMLLNMKEGTGDVTLNEASSATGELACTATDCTDLPTWVALSATLSLEKNSSTTFKVFPNPSTDKIFIVQSNNNETIQSIEMISLLGKSVKKINSFEKNTKIEVNASKLKTGVYFIKTVTDKGTGIQKIMVQ
;
A
#
# COMPACT_ATOMS: atom_id res chain seq x y z
N MET A 1 67.39 4.45 -27.52
CA MET A 1 66.22 4.05 -26.71
C MET A 1 64.97 4.18 -27.57
N LYS A 2 64.38 3.07 -28.04
CA LYS A 2 63.11 3.07 -28.77
C LYS A 2 62.00 2.62 -27.80
N THR A 3 61.10 3.53 -27.48
CA THR A 3 59.90 3.31 -26.65
C THR A 3 58.87 2.51 -27.44
N LYS A 4 58.48 1.33 -26.95
CA LYS A 4 57.31 0.58 -27.43
C LYS A 4 56.09 1.06 -26.65
N LEU A 5 55.12 1.63 -27.35
CA LEU A 5 53.81 1.97 -26.83
C LEU A 5 52.91 0.73 -26.94
N GLN A 6 52.50 0.15 -25.81
CA GLN A 6 51.57 -0.98 -25.77
C GLN A 6 50.14 -0.43 -25.66
N PHE A 7 49.33 -0.65 -26.70
CA PHE A 7 47.89 -0.38 -26.68
C PHE A 7 47.16 -1.59 -26.09
N THR A 8 46.59 -1.44 -24.90
CA THR A 8 45.69 -2.44 -24.32
C THR A 8 44.26 -2.13 -24.75
N LEU A 9 43.67 -3.01 -25.57
CA LEU A 9 42.29 -2.92 -26.03
C LEU A 9 41.36 -3.43 -24.92
N PHE A 10 40.55 -2.54 -24.34
CA PHE A 10 39.52 -2.90 -23.34
C PHE A 10 38.20 -3.19 -24.07
N ILE A 11 37.81 -4.46 -24.16
CA ILE A 11 36.51 -4.85 -24.73
C ILE A 11 35.48 -4.78 -23.60
N LEU A 12 34.64 -3.76 -23.64
CA LEU A 12 33.49 -3.60 -22.73
C LEU A 12 32.37 -4.54 -23.20
N PHE A 13 32.14 -5.64 -22.49
CA PHE A 13 30.91 -6.44 -22.66
C PHE A 13 29.77 -5.70 -21.94
N LEU A 14 28.92 -4.98 -22.70
CA LEU A 14 27.59 -4.63 -22.21
C LEU A 14 26.73 -5.89 -22.26
N THR A 15 26.57 -6.56 -21.12
CA THR A 15 25.47 -7.52 -20.95
C THR A 15 24.18 -6.71 -20.81
N ASN A 16 23.34 -6.75 -21.84
CA ASN A 16 21.93 -6.37 -21.70
C ASN A 16 21.31 -7.29 -20.65
N LEU A 17 21.09 -6.77 -19.43
CA LEU A 17 20.12 -7.38 -18.52
C LEU A 17 18.74 -7.18 -19.15
N CYS A 18 18.23 -8.20 -19.83
CA CYS A 18 16.79 -8.33 -19.96
C CYS A 18 16.27 -8.68 -18.55
N ALA A 19 15.73 -7.67 -17.85
CA ALA A 19 14.91 -7.92 -16.68
C ALA A 19 13.65 -8.67 -17.15
N PHE A 20 13.57 -9.96 -16.87
CA PHE A 20 12.29 -10.66 -16.93
C PHE A 20 11.41 -10.04 -15.86
N ALA A 21 10.21 -9.59 -16.23
CA ALA A 21 9.21 -9.21 -15.24
C ALA A 21 8.91 -10.46 -14.40
N GLN A 22 9.29 -10.44 -13.12
CA GLN A 22 8.83 -11.44 -12.18
C GLN A 22 7.30 -11.32 -12.14
N THR A 23 6.60 -12.45 -12.27
CA THR A 23 5.15 -12.47 -12.07
C THR A 23 4.92 -12.32 -10.57
N ASP A 24 4.26 -11.22 -10.18
CA ASP A 24 3.83 -11.03 -8.80
C ASP A 24 2.58 -11.87 -8.53
N TYR A 25 2.40 -12.26 -7.28
CA TYR A 25 1.27 -13.06 -6.84
C TYR A 25 0.59 -12.41 -5.63
N ALA A 26 -0.64 -12.82 -5.38
CA ALA A 26 -1.35 -12.58 -4.14
C ALA A 26 -1.98 -13.89 -3.68
N LEU A 27 -2.39 -13.96 -2.42
CA LEU A 27 -3.06 -15.14 -1.88
C LEU A 27 -4.57 -14.89 -1.77
N GLU A 28 -5.36 -15.74 -2.40
CA GLU A 28 -6.83 -15.71 -2.41
C GLU A 28 -7.42 -16.60 -1.32
N PHE A 29 -8.42 -16.07 -0.62
CA PHE A 29 -9.20 -16.74 0.41
C PHE A 29 -10.68 -16.75 0.04
N ASN A 30 -11.36 -17.88 0.28
CA ASN A 30 -12.76 -18.12 -0.12
C ASN A 30 -13.81 -17.62 0.90
N GLY A 31 -13.38 -17.22 2.11
CA GLY A 31 -14.25 -16.79 3.21
C GLY A 31 -15.10 -17.88 3.86
N VAL A 32 -14.76 -19.15 3.69
CA VAL A 32 -15.48 -20.30 4.26
C VAL A 32 -14.75 -20.89 5.45
N ASP A 33 -13.49 -21.27 5.27
CA ASP A 33 -12.70 -21.91 6.33
C ASP A 33 -11.18 -21.78 6.18
N GLN A 34 -10.73 -21.02 5.18
CA GLN A 34 -9.33 -20.85 4.80
C GLN A 34 -8.60 -19.79 5.64
N ARG A 35 -7.30 -20.00 5.88
CA ARG A 35 -6.42 -19.12 6.64
C ARG A 35 -4.95 -19.36 6.34
N VAL A 36 -4.10 -18.44 6.79
CA VAL A 36 -2.67 -18.73 6.99
C VAL A 36 -2.39 -18.70 8.49
N LYS A 37 -1.62 -19.68 8.99
CA LYS A 37 -1.22 -19.78 10.40
C LYS A 37 0.30 -19.74 10.50
N TYR A 38 0.81 -18.76 11.22
CA TYR A 38 2.19 -18.71 11.67
C TYR A 38 2.26 -19.17 13.12
N ALA A 39 3.06 -20.20 13.38
CA ALA A 39 3.37 -20.61 14.74
C ALA A 39 4.08 -19.47 15.49
N THR A 40 3.76 -19.27 16.76
CA THR A 40 4.43 -18.26 17.58
C THR A 40 5.95 -18.50 17.64
N ASP A 41 6.72 -17.42 17.58
CA ASP A 41 8.16 -17.42 17.78
C ASP A 41 8.61 -16.14 18.50
N ALA A 42 9.88 -16.08 18.92
CA ALA A 42 10.42 -14.94 19.65
C ALA A 42 10.42 -13.63 18.85
N THR A 43 10.38 -13.71 17.50
CA THR A 43 10.26 -12.53 16.66
C THR A 43 8.84 -11.97 16.75
N LEU A 44 7.82 -12.82 16.59
CA LEU A 44 6.43 -12.43 16.72
C LEU A 44 6.12 -11.86 18.10
N ASP A 45 6.74 -12.34 19.17
CA ASP A 45 6.52 -11.86 20.55
C ASP A 45 6.80 -10.36 20.73
N ASN A 46 7.54 -9.74 19.80
CA ASN A 46 7.71 -8.28 19.77
C ASN A 46 6.44 -7.53 19.33
N LEU A 47 5.40 -8.24 18.88
CA LEU A 47 4.09 -7.70 18.52
C LEU A 47 3.13 -7.66 19.71
N ASN A 48 3.63 -7.30 20.90
CA ASN A 48 2.87 -7.25 22.15
C ASN A 48 2.53 -5.83 22.62
N GLY A 49 2.73 -4.82 21.77
CA GLY A 49 2.49 -3.42 22.12
C GLY A 49 3.54 -2.78 23.05
N ALA A 50 4.64 -3.47 23.39
CA ALA A 50 5.73 -2.88 24.17
C ALA A 50 6.49 -1.74 23.45
N THR A 51 6.33 -1.66 22.14
CA THR A 51 6.90 -0.64 21.27
C THR A 51 5.80 -0.11 20.35
N ASP A 52 6.05 1.06 19.76
CA ASP A 52 5.26 1.52 18.62
C ASP A 52 5.20 0.43 17.56
N TYR A 53 4.13 0.39 16.77
CA TYR A 53 4.11 -0.50 15.62
C TYR A 53 3.33 0.07 14.45
N THR A 54 3.76 -0.32 13.26
CA THR A 54 3.05 -0.06 12.01
C THR A 54 2.64 -1.40 11.42
N ILE A 55 1.35 -1.59 11.20
CA ILE A 55 0.81 -2.75 10.48
C ILE A 55 0.30 -2.23 9.14
N GLU A 56 0.72 -2.85 8.06
CA GLU A 56 0.19 -2.56 6.73
C GLU A 56 -0.11 -3.83 5.95
N VAL A 57 -1.15 -3.76 5.14
CA VAL A 57 -1.62 -4.87 4.31
C VAL A 57 -2.31 -4.34 3.07
N TRP A 58 -2.03 -4.95 1.93
CA TRP A 58 -2.88 -4.83 0.77
C TRP A 58 -3.95 -5.91 0.81
N VAL A 59 -5.21 -5.50 0.73
CA VAL A 59 -6.36 -6.42 0.74
C VAL A 59 -7.38 -6.00 -0.33
N LYS A 60 -7.88 -7.00 -1.06
CA LYS A 60 -8.96 -6.85 -2.04
C LYS A 60 -10.14 -7.70 -1.61
N PRO A 61 -11.10 -7.15 -0.84
CA PRO A 61 -12.30 -7.89 -0.44
C PRO A 61 -13.14 -8.26 -1.68
N LEU A 62 -13.55 -9.52 -1.77
CA LEU A 62 -14.33 -10.03 -2.90
C LEU A 62 -15.82 -10.20 -2.57
N SER A 63 -16.16 -10.26 -1.28
CA SER A 63 -17.54 -10.31 -0.79
C SER A 63 -18.05 -8.94 -0.37
N THR A 64 -19.30 -8.62 -0.69
CA THR A 64 -20.03 -7.48 -0.13
C THR A 64 -20.58 -7.75 1.27
N ASP A 65 -20.60 -9.01 1.68
CA ASP A 65 -21.05 -9.47 2.99
C ASP A 65 -19.87 -9.50 3.96
N ILE A 66 -19.36 -8.29 4.22
CA ILE A 66 -18.35 -8.08 5.24
C ILE A 66 -19.06 -7.99 6.58
N ASN A 67 -18.72 -8.83 7.55
CA ASN A 67 -19.21 -8.78 8.92
C ASN A 67 -18.18 -9.41 9.87
N ASN A 68 -17.42 -8.57 10.57
CA ASN A 68 -16.36 -9.01 11.48
C ASN A 68 -15.34 -9.98 10.83
N ASN A 69 -15.02 -9.77 9.55
CA ASN A 69 -14.03 -10.59 8.86
C ASN A 69 -12.64 -10.05 9.18
N VAL A 70 -11.85 -10.85 9.90
CA VAL A 70 -10.49 -10.49 10.30
C VAL A 70 -9.54 -10.63 9.11
N VAL A 71 -8.78 -9.56 8.82
CA VAL A 71 -7.71 -9.57 7.81
C VAL A 71 -6.46 -10.21 8.40
N LEU A 72 -6.06 -9.76 9.59
CA LEU A 72 -4.95 -10.30 10.34
C LEU A 72 -5.19 -10.15 11.84
N LYS A 73 -4.63 -11.06 12.64
CA LYS A 73 -4.66 -10.96 14.10
C LYS A 73 -3.56 -11.75 14.79
N ARG A 74 -3.38 -11.39 16.05
CA ARG A 74 -2.79 -12.24 17.09
C ARG A 74 -3.71 -12.18 18.31
N TRP A 75 -4.12 -13.34 18.85
CA TRP A 75 -5.12 -13.33 19.93
C TRP A 75 -4.59 -12.56 21.13
N ASN A 76 -5.49 -11.86 21.82
CA ASN A 76 -5.19 -11.07 23.02
C ASN A 76 -4.10 -10.00 22.82
N GLN A 77 -3.73 -9.69 21.57
CA GLN A 77 -2.78 -8.63 21.24
C GLN A 77 -3.47 -7.59 20.36
N PHE A 78 -3.84 -7.97 19.14
CA PHE A 78 -4.51 -7.08 18.20
C PHE A 78 -5.26 -7.83 17.10
N ALA A 79 -6.17 -7.12 16.43
CA ALA A 79 -6.80 -7.57 15.20
C ALA A 79 -7.11 -6.39 14.28
N LEU A 80 -6.90 -6.57 12.98
CA LEU A 80 -7.41 -5.69 11.94
C LEU A 80 -8.61 -6.35 11.28
N THR A 81 -9.77 -5.71 11.37
CA THR A 81 -11.06 -6.34 11.03
C THR A 81 -11.86 -5.48 10.08
N LEU A 82 -12.37 -6.09 9.01
CA LEU A 82 -13.37 -5.48 8.14
C LEU A 82 -14.76 -5.63 8.76
N TYR A 83 -15.55 -4.55 8.76
CA TYR A 83 -16.85 -4.53 9.42
C TYR A 83 -17.90 -3.75 8.63
N LYS A 84 -19.16 -4.13 8.84
CA LYS A 84 -20.34 -3.49 8.22
C LYS A 84 -21.38 -3.20 9.28
N ASP A 85 -21.80 -1.94 9.33
CA ASP A 85 -23.09 -1.52 9.89
C ASP A 85 -23.90 -0.70 8.86
N ASP A 86 -23.74 -1.03 7.57
CA ASP A 86 -24.31 -0.37 6.37
C ASP A 86 -23.33 0.49 5.55
N THR A 87 -22.09 0.69 6.03
CA THR A 87 -21.19 1.69 5.45
C THR A 87 -19.79 1.21 5.04
N LYS A 88 -19.43 -0.08 5.05
CA LYS A 88 -18.08 -0.58 4.62
C LYS A 88 -16.89 0.14 5.30
N ARG A 89 -16.62 -0.23 6.56
CA ARG A 89 -15.50 0.30 7.36
C ARG A 89 -14.48 -0.79 7.70
N PHE A 90 -13.37 -0.40 8.30
CA PHE A 90 -12.55 -1.32 9.08
C PHE A 90 -12.29 -0.74 10.47
N TYR A 91 -11.88 -1.60 11.38
CA TYR A 91 -11.46 -1.19 12.70
C TYR A 91 -10.22 -1.96 13.13
N PHE A 92 -9.49 -1.38 14.06
CA PHE A 92 -8.38 -2.02 14.74
C PHE A 92 -8.77 -2.28 16.19
N THR A 93 -8.56 -3.51 16.65
CA THR A 93 -8.65 -3.87 18.07
C THR A 93 -7.26 -3.91 18.66
N HIS A 94 -7.07 -3.21 19.78
CA HIS A 94 -5.91 -3.38 20.64
C HIS A 94 -6.37 -3.91 21.99
N TYR A 95 -5.80 -5.03 22.44
CA TYR A 95 -6.16 -5.61 23.72
C TYR A 95 -5.44 -4.89 24.87
N SER A 96 -5.94 -5.07 26.08
CA SER A 96 -5.32 -4.57 27.30
C SER A 96 -4.91 -5.73 28.22
N ASN A 97 -4.07 -5.43 29.21
CA ASN A 97 -3.52 -6.39 30.16
C ASN A 97 -4.58 -7.17 30.98
N SER A 98 -5.85 -6.75 31.02
CA SER A 98 -6.92 -7.46 31.73
C SER A 98 -7.58 -8.58 30.89
N GLY A 99 -7.21 -8.75 29.62
CA GLY A 99 -7.74 -9.77 28.69
C GLY A 99 -9.22 -9.59 28.29
N ALA A 100 -10.02 -8.93 29.14
CA ALA A 100 -11.42 -8.59 28.90
C ALA A 100 -11.59 -7.19 28.31
N ASP A 101 -10.76 -6.22 28.73
CA ASP A 101 -10.82 -4.87 28.18
C ASP A 101 -10.02 -4.79 26.87
N LYS A 102 -10.65 -4.17 25.87
CA LYS A 102 -10.09 -3.96 24.54
C LYS A 102 -10.50 -2.60 24.04
N VAL A 103 -9.62 -1.96 23.29
CA VAL A 103 -9.89 -0.69 22.62
C VAL A 103 -10.17 -0.97 21.16
N PHE A 104 -11.21 -0.30 20.64
CA PHE A 104 -11.53 -0.29 19.23
C PHE A 104 -11.22 1.09 18.67
N VAL A 105 -10.47 1.13 17.58
CA VAL A 105 -10.29 2.32 16.77
C VAL A 105 -11.02 2.06 15.48
N ASN A 106 -12.02 2.87 15.19
CA ASN A 106 -12.85 2.72 14.00
C ASN A 106 -12.40 3.70 12.93
N THR A 107 -12.55 3.32 11.66
CA THR A 107 -12.52 4.31 10.59
C THR A 107 -13.84 5.06 10.47
N ILE A 108 -13.81 6.17 9.75
CA ILE A 108 -15.00 6.71 9.10
C ILE A 108 -15.63 5.68 8.15
N ASP A 109 -16.84 5.98 7.73
CA ASP A 109 -17.64 5.18 6.83
C ASP A 109 -17.14 5.25 5.36
N ASN A 110 -17.43 4.20 4.59
CA ASN A 110 -17.22 4.04 3.14
C ASN A 110 -15.76 4.15 2.68
N VAL A 111 -14.84 3.58 3.46
CA VAL A 111 -13.40 3.63 3.17
C VAL A 111 -12.88 2.37 2.46
N ILE A 112 -13.67 1.29 2.46
CA ILE A 112 -13.31 0.02 1.81
C ILE A 112 -13.98 -0.10 0.44
N GLN A 113 -13.16 -0.35 -0.59
CA GLN A 113 -13.60 -0.62 -1.95
C GLN A 113 -13.62 -2.12 -2.21
N ILE A 114 -14.81 -2.66 -2.52
CA ILE A 114 -14.99 -4.09 -2.85
C ILE A 114 -14.49 -4.33 -4.28
N ASN A 115 -13.85 -5.47 -4.52
CA ASN A 115 -13.23 -5.85 -5.79
C ASN A 115 -12.11 -4.90 -6.27
N GLU A 116 -11.57 -4.09 -5.36
CA GLU A 116 -10.42 -3.21 -5.60
C GLU A 116 -9.37 -3.43 -4.50
N TRP A 117 -8.09 -3.22 -4.84
CA TRP A 117 -7.01 -3.27 -3.87
C TRP A 117 -7.09 -2.07 -2.93
N ASN A 118 -7.14 -2.34 -1.62
CA ASN A 118 -7.10 -1.33 -0.57
C ASN A 118 -5.79 -1.51 0.21
N HIS A 119 -5.06 -0.42 0.42
CA HIS A 119 -3.93 -0.40 1.36
C HIS A 119 -4.42 0.04 2.73
N LEU A 120 -4.45 -0.88 3.69
CA LEU A 120 -4.90 -0.60 5.05
C LEU A 120 -3.68 -0.52 5.97
N VAL A 121 -3.61 0.55 6.75
CA VAL A 121 -2.49 0.80 7.65
C VAL A 121 -2.99 1.15 9.04
N VAL A 122 -2.33 0.61 10.06
CA VAL A 122 -2.45 0.99 11.46
C VAL A 122 -1.10 1.55 11.89
N ILE A 123 -1.07 2.74 12.48
CA ILE A 123 0.13 3.32 13.08
C ILE A 123 -0.16 3.61 14.54
N CYS A 124 0.49 2.85 15.42
CA CYS A 124 0.48 3.06 16.87
C CYS A 124 1.72 3.84 17.26
N ASN A 125 1.54 5.00 17.88
CA ASN A 125 2.60 5.95 18.18
C ASN A 125 2.48 6.46 19.62
N SER A 126 3.46 6.12 20.45
CA SER A 126 3.54 6.49 21.87
C SER A 126 3.96 7.92 22.11
N VAL A 127 4.61 8.59 21.14
CA VAL A 127 5.02 10.01 21.28
C VAL A 127 3.79 10.92 21.33
N ASN A 128 2.79 10.64 20.49
CA ASN A 128 1.53 11.39 20.46
C ASN A 128 0.37 10.64 21.10
N ASN A 129 0.62 9.46 21.67
CA ASN A 129 -0.37 8.59 22.30
C ASN A 129 -1.58 8.30 21.40
N SER A 130 -1.33 7.98 20.12
CA SER A 130 -2.39 7.74 19.14
C SER A 130 -2.26 6.39 18.45
N ILE A 131 -3.41 5.84 18.09
CA ILE A 131 -3.55 4.80 17.06
C ILE A 131 -4.29 5.43 15.90
N LYS A 132 -3.65 5.50 14.73
CA LYS A 132 -4.23 6.05 13.51
C LYS A 132 -4.44 4.98 12.46
N LEU A 133 -5.56 5.10 11.74
CA LEU A 133 -5.94 4.22 10.66
C LEU A 133 -5.89 4.96 9.33
N TYR A 134 -5.25 4.34 8.34
CA TYR A 134 -5.15 4.88 7.00
C TYR A 134 -5.70 3.89 5.98
N ALA A 135 -6.41 4.42 4.99
CA ALA A 135 -6.83 3.69 3.80
C ALA A 135 -6.27 4.41 2.57
N ASN A 136 -5.56 3.68 1.71
CA ASN A 136 -5.06 4.19 0.44
C ASN A 136 -4.23 5.49 0.60
N GLY A 137 -3.43 5.57 1.67
CA GLY A 137 -2.57 6.71 1.99
C GLY A 137 -3.27 7.89 2.67
N VAL A 138 -4.54 7.79 3.03
CA VAL A 138 -5.32 8.87 3.67
C VAL A 138 -5.70 8.47 5.09
N ASP A 139 -5.55 9.38 6.06
CA ASP A 139 -6.03 9.21 7.44
C ASP A 139 -7.57 9.14 7.41
N VAL A 140 -8.11 8.02 7.86
CA VAL A 140 -9.54 7.72 7.89
C VAL A 140 -10.02 7.42 9.30
N THR A 141 -9.24 7.76 10.32
CA THR A 141 -9.57 7.54 11.73
C THR A 141 -10.85 8.29 12.09
N LEU A 142 -11.82 7.62 12.70
CA LEU A 142 -13.05 8.27 13.18
C LEU A 142 -12.71 9.24 14.33
N ALA A 143 -13.30 10.44 14.30
CA ALA A 143 -13.05 11.47 15.30
C ALA A 143 -13.32 11.00 16.73
N ASN A 144 -12.52 11.48 17.69
CA ASN A 144 -12.60 11.15 19.11
C ASN A 144 -12.37 9.65 19.45
N GLN A 145 -11.74 8.90 18.55
CA GLN A 145 -11.23 7.55 18.80
C GLN A 145 -9.70 7.63 19.00
N GLU A 146 -9.27 8.34 20.03
CA GLU A 146 -7.85 8.38 20.42
C GLU A 146 -7.62 7.20 21.37
N ALA A 147 -7.19 6.07 20.82
CA ALA A 147 -6.69 4.97 21.63
C ALA A 147 -5.24 5.26 22.00
N LEU A 148 -4.93 5.25 23.29
CA LEU A 148 -3.56 5.25 23.78
C LEU A 148 -2.92 3.91 23.39
N PRO A 149 -1.68 3.85 22.87
CA PRO A 149 -0.93 2.61 22.86
C PRO A 149 -0.80 2.12 24.30
N LEU A 150 -1.43 0.97 24.57
CA LEU A 150 -1.47 0.38 25.91
C LEU A 150 -0.11 -0.22 26.26
N ASP A 151 0.15 -0.32 27.56
CA ASP A 151 1.31 -1.01 28.13
C ASP A 151 1.57 -2.35 27.44
N ALA A 152 2.83 -2.76 27.42
CA ALA A 152 3.25 -4.08 26.94
C ALA A 152 2.31 -5.17 27.50
N LEU A 153 1.71 -5.92 26.58
CA LEU A 153 0.84 -7.04 26.90
C LEU A 153 1.70 -8.26 27.24
N ALA A 154 1.19 -9.08 28.16
CA ALA A 154 1.81 -10.36 28.46
C ALA A 154 1.91 -11.21 27.18
N ILE A 155 3.03 -11.90 27.02
CA ILE A 155 3.21 -12.86 25.93
C ILE A 155 2.29 -14.04 26.20
N GLU A 156 1.49 -14.42 25.21
CA GLU A 156 0.57 -15.56 25.31
C GLU A 156 1.34 -16.88 25.37
N GLU A 157 1.15 -17.64 26.46
CA GLU A 157 1.79 -18.95 26.64
C GLU A 157 1.01 -20.08 25.93
N ASP A 158 -0.30 -19.89 25.69
CA ASP A 158 -1.10 -20.84 24.92
C ASP A 158 -0.75 -20.74 23.44
N ALA A 159 -0.17 -21.79 22.88
CA ALA A 159 0.29 -21.81 21.50
C ALA A 159 -0.83 -21.52 20.49
N SER A 160 -2.09 -21.83 20.78
CA SER A 160 -3.20 -21.57 19.84
C SER A 160 -3.57 -20.08 19.80
N ALA A 161 -3.46 -19.38 20.94
CA ALA A 161 -3.65 -17.94 21.07
C ALA A 161 -2.40 -17.14 20.64
N ALA A 162 -1.21 -17.67 20.86
CA ALA A 162 0.05 -16.98 20.56
C ALA A 162 0.33 -16.86 19.05
N ASN A 163 -0.26 -17.73 18.23
CA ASN A 163 -0.07 -17.74 16.78
C ASN A 163 -0.57 -16.45 16.09
N PHE A 164 0.07 -16.12 14.97
CA PHE A 164 -0.38 -15.06 14.07
C PHE A 164 -1.17 -15.65 12.91
N TYR A 165 -2.26 -14.99 12.52
CA TYR A 165 -3.14 -15.50 11.47
C TYR A 165 -3.52 -14.43 10.47
N LEU A 166 -3.67 -14.85 9.21
CA LEU A 166 -4.33 -14.11 8.15
C LEU A 166 -5.70 -14.72 7.85
N ALA A 167 -6.66 -13.87 7.47
CA ALA A 167 -7.99 -14.23 7.00
C ALA A 167 -8.84 -15.06 7.99
N TYR A 168 -8.50 -15.05 9.29
CA TYR A 168 -9.17 -15.85 10.32
C TYR A 168 -9.27 -15.13 11.65
N GLY A 169 -10.50 -15.00 12.18
CA GLY A 169 -10.77 -14.34 13.45
C GLY A 169 -11.08 -15.25 14.62
N GLY A 170 -11.33 -16.55 14.38
CA GLY A 170 -11.94 -17.48 15.33
C GLY A 170 -13.45 -17.61 15.14
N SER A 171 -14.07 -18.66 15.70
CA SER A 171 -15.54 -18.85 15.72
C SER A 171 -16.24 -18.67 14.36
N ALA A 172 -15.73 -19.32 13.31
CA ALA A 172 -16.25 -19.26 11.94
C ALA A 172 -16.19 -17.88 11.24
N THR A 173 -15.27 -17.01 11.67
CA THR A 173 -14.99 -15.74 10.96
C THR A 173 -13.83 -15.92 9.99
N TYR A 174 -14.13 -15.88 8.70
CA TYR A 174 -13.17 -16.05 7.60
C TYR A 174 -13.32 -14.92 6.59
N LEU A 175 -12.24 -14.58 5.90
CA LEU A 175 -12.25 -13.48 4.93
C LEU A 175 -12.32 -14.02 3.50
N ASN A 176 -13.24 -13.48 2.69
CA ASN A 176 -13.24 -13.67 1.24
C ASN A 176 -12.53 -12.48 0.57
N ALA A 177 -11.25 -12.65 0.25
CA ALA A 177 -10.39 -11.59 -0.27
C ALA A 177 -9.12 -12.13 -0.95
N ASN A 178 -8.48 -11.30 -1.76
CA ASN A 178 -7.03 -11.43 -2.02
C ASN A 178 -6.25 -10.61 -0.98
N ILE A 179 -5.13 -11.15 -0.48
CA ILE A 179 -4.18 -10.46 0.40
C ILE A 179 -2.80 -10.48 -0.25
N ASP A 180 -2.09 -9.37 -0.14
CA ASP A 180 -0.71 -9.22 -0.58
C ASP A 180 0.05 -8.25 0.35
N LYS A 181 1.39 -8.28 0.32
CA LYS A 181 2.30 -7.29 0.91
C LYS A 181 1.92 -6.91 2.34
N VAL A 182 1.93 -7.90 3.24
CA VAL A 182 1.74 -7.70 4.69
C VAL A 182 3.08 -7.31 5.30
N ARG A 183 3.16 -6.17 5.99
CA ARG A 183 4.34 -5.79 6.78
C ARG A 183 3.92 -5.32 8.17
N ILE A 184 4.65 -5.78 9.18
CA ILE A 184 4.52 -5.29 10.55
C ILE A 184 5.89 -4.86 11.04
N LYS A 185 5.99 -3.60 11.45
CA LYS A 185 7.20 -3.02 12.06
C LYS A 185 6.96 -2.70 13.54
N ASN A 186 8.01 -2.76 14.35
CA ASN A 186 8.03 -2.33 15.76
C ASN A 186 8.42 -0.84 15.92
N THR A 187 8.06 -0.03 14.92
CA THR A 187 8.20 1.43 14.92
C THR A 187 6.99 2.09 14.29
N ALA A 188 6.70 3.32 14.71
CA ALA A 188 5.73 4.18 14.03
C ALA A 188 6.37 4.75 12.75
N GLU A 189 5.87 4.35 11.58
CA GLU A 189 6.32 4.86 10.29
C GLU A 189 5.69 6.22 9.96
N ASN A 190 6.37 6.96 9.09
CA ASN A 190 5.77 8.15 8.49
C ASN A 190 4.87 7.71 7.32
N ILE A 191 3.62 8.19 7.30
CA ILE A 191 2.65 7.90 6.22
C ILE A 191 3.21 8.20 4.82
N ALA A 192 4.10 9.18 4.68
CA ALA A 192 4.71 9.55 3.40
C ALA A 192 5.70 8.49 2.86
N ASN A 193 6.15 7.54 3.69
CA ASN A 193 7.06 6.47 3.31
C ASN A 193 6.34 5.16 2.94
N LEU A 194 5.01 5.11 3.08
CA LEU A 194 4.24 3.90 2.85
C LEU A 194 3.89 3.72 1.37
N GLN A 195 3.58 2.49 0.96
CA GLN A 195 3.15 2.21 -0.40
C GLN A 195 1.84 2.94 -0.74
N THR A 196 1.73 3.35 -1.99
CA THR A 196 0.58 4.07 -2.55
C THR A 196 -0.18 3.25 -3.60
N THR A 197 0.46 2.21 -4.15
CA THR A 197 -0.15 1.28 -5.09
C THR A 197 0.40 -0.13 -4.90
N ILE A 198 -0.42 -1.14 -5.17
CA ILE A 198 -0.04 -2.56 -5.14
C ILE A 198 1.17 -2.86 -6.04
N THR A 199 1.39 -2.05 -7.08
CA THR A 199 2.51 -2.19 -8.02
C THR A 199 3.80 -1.52 -7.54
N ASP A 200 3.81 -0.89 -6.36
CA ASP A 200 5.04 -0.35 -5.79
C ASP A 200 6.02 -1.49 -5.49
N ALA A 201 7.31 -1.17 -5.52
CA ALA A 201 8.37 -2.14 -5.24
C ALA A 201 8.14 -2.82 -3.89
N ASP A 202 8.51 -4.10 -3.83
CA ASP A 202 8.31 -4.91 -2.64
C ASP A 202 9.05 -4.35 -1.44
N TYR A 203 8.50 -4.64 -0.27
CA TYR A 203 9.15 -4.24 0.95
C TYR A 203 10.42 -5.05 1.17
N THR A 204 11.41 -4.39 1.77
CA THR A 204 12.63 -5.02 2.26
C THR A 204 12.58 -5.07 3.78
N SER A 205 13.04 -6.17 4.38
CA SER A 205 13.18 -6.28 5.83
C SER A 205 14.32 -5.39 6.34
N ASP A 206 14.12 -4.80 7.52
CA ASP A 206 15.12 -4.08 8.30
C ASP A 206 15.08 -4.54 9.77
N SER A 207 15.90 -3.94 10.65
CA SER A 207 15.96 -4.31 12.08
C SER A 207 14.65 -4.08 12.84
N ASN A 208 13.73 -3.30 12.27
CA ASN A 208 12.46 -2.97 12.88
C ASN A 208 11.30 -3.78 12.29
N THR A 209 11.57 -4.61 11.28
CA THR A 209 10.56 -5.41 10.61
C THR A 209 10.38 -6.73 11.36
N VAL A 210 9.18 -6.96 11.89
CA VAL A 210 8.84 -8.15 12.68
C VAL A 210 8.13 -9.21 11.82
N MET A 211 7.30 -8.76 10.88
CA MET A 211 6.68 -9.62 9.89
C MET A 211 6.77 -8.96 8.52
N LEU A 212 7.14 -9.74 7.51
CA LEU A 212 7.16 -9.31 6.13
C LEU A 212 6.75 -10.46 5.21
N LEU A 213 5.58 -10.33 4.59
CA LEU A 213 5.03 -11.30 3.65
C LEU A 213 4.78 -10.57 2.32
N ASN A 214 5.74 -10.65 1.38
CA ASN A 214 5.53 -10.10 0.04
C ASN A 214 4.71 -11.04 -0.88
N MET A 215 4.35 -12.25 -0.42
CA MET A 215 3.44 -13.17 -1.12
C MET A 215 3.85 -13.51 -2.57
N LYS A 216 5.14 -13.78 -2.79
CA LYS A 216 5.75 -14.00 -4.12
C LYS A 216 5.90 -15.46 -4.52
N GLU A 217 5.48 -16.39 -3.68
CA GLU A 217 5.75 -17.82 -3.84
C GLU A 217 5.01 -18.39 -5.05
N GLY A 218 3.78 -17.94 -5.29
CA GLY A 218 2.98 -18.27 -6.46
C GLY A 218 2.53 -19.72 -6.59
N THR A 219 3.04 -20.62 -5.75
CA THR A 219 2.73 -22.04 -5.68
C THR A 219 3.02 -22.58 -4.26
N GLY A 220 2.56 -23.80 -3.97
CA GLY A 220 2.80 -24.47 -2.68
C GLY A 220 1.78 -24.10 -1.61
N ASP A 221 2.00 -24.66 -0.42
CA ASP A 221 1.10 -24.66 0.75
C ASP A 221 1.66 -23.87 1.93
N VAL A 222 2.67 -23.01 1.69
CA VAL A 222 3.26 -22.15 2.70
C VAL A 222 3.51 -20.74 2.16
N THR A 223 3.55 -19.78 3.08
CA THR A 223 4.06 -18.42 2.86
C THR A 223 5.33 -18.22 3.68
N LEU A 224 6.27 -17.40 3.22
CA LEU A 224 7.52 -17.08 3.90
C LEU A 224 7.39 -15.72 4.61
N ASN A 225 7.71 -15.70 5.90
CA ASN A 225 8.02 -14.47 6.61
C ASN A 225 9.48 -14.09 6.32
N GLU A 226 9.69 -13.16 5.40
CA GLU A 226 11.03 -12.67 5.01
C GLU A 226 11.76 -11.94 6.15
N ALA A 227 11.07 -11.56 7.23
CA ALA A 227 11.69 -10.97 8.40
C ALA A 227 12.40 -12.00 9.30
N SER A 228 11.87 -13.22 9.42
CA SER A 228 12.39 -14.26 10.32
C SER A 228 12.77 -15.57 9.63
N SER A 229 12.51 -15.71 8.33
CA SER A 229 12.55 -16.96 7.57
C SER A 229 11.59 -18.05 8.05
N ALA A 230 10.68 -17.74 8.98
CA ALA A 230 9.61 -18.66 9.40
C ALA A 230 8.58 -18.84 8.28
N THR A 231 7.92 -19.99 8.24
CA THR A 231 6.87 -20.29 7.25
C THR A 231 5.49 -20.30 7.90
N GLY A 232 4.52 -19.67 7.23
CA GLY A 232 3.10 -19.75 7.57
C GLY A 232 2.41 -20.83 6.76
N GLU A 233 1.72 -21.73 7.44
CA GLU A 233 0.97 -22.83 6.83
C GLU A 233 -0.34 -22.30 6.22
N LEU A 234 -0.56 -22.55 4.93
CA LEU A 234 -1.89 -22.44 4.32
C LEU A 234 -2.74 -23.57 4.88
N ALA A 235 -3.88 -23.23 5.49
CA ALA A 235 -4.72 -24.21 6.15
C ALA A 235 -6.20 -23.88 5.93
N CYS A 236 -7.04 -24.89 6.11
CA CYS A 236 -8.44 -24.68 6.39
C CYS A 236 -8.89 -25.52 7.59
N THR A 237 -10.04 -25.19 8.18
CA THR A 237 -10.47 -25.78 9.46
C THR A 237 -11.24 -27.09 9.33
N ALA A 238 -11.65 -27.46 8.12
CA ALA A 238 -12.26 -28.76 7.84
C ALA A 238 -11.25 -29.91 8.06
N THR A 239 -11.73 -31.03 8.59
CA THR A 239 -10.92 -32.21 8.94
C THR A 239 -10.26 -32.87 7.71
N ASP A 240 -10.82 -32.68 6.52
CA ASP A 240 -10.31 -33.17 5.23
C ASP A 240 -10.02 -32.00 4.27
N CYS A 241 -9.33 -30.97 4.77
CA CYS A 241 -9.03 -29.75 4.05
C CYS A 241 -8.23 -30.01 2.75
N THR A 242 -8.90 -29.89 1.60
CA THR A 242 -8.26 -29.96 0.27
C THR A 242 -8.33 -28.63 -0.49
N ASP A 243 -9.15 -27.69 -0.03
CA ASP A 243 -9.32 -26.36 -0.60
C ASP A 243 -8.49 -25.35 0.20
N LEU A 244 -7.19 -25.30 -0.08
CA LEU A 244 -6.28 -24.33 0.53
C LEU A 244 -6.43 -22.93 -0.12
N PRO A 245 -6.02 -21.85 0.58
CA PRO A 245 -5.81 -20.56 -0.07
C PRO A 245 -5.05 -20.70 -1.39
N THR A 246 -5.47 -19.97 -2.42
CA THR A 246 -4.94 -20.15 -3.78
C THR A 246 -4.07 -18.98 -4.20
N TRP A 247 -2.90 -19.26 -4.77
CA TRP A 247 -2.05 -18.26 -5.38
C TRP A 247 -2.66 -17.72 -6.67
N VAL A 248 -2.82 -16.41 -6.76
CA VAL A 248 -3.33 -15.72 -7.94
C VAL A 248 -2.28 -14.78 -8.49
N ALA A 249 -1.99 -14.90 -9.79
CA ALA A 249 -1.05 -14.00 -10.45
C ALA A 249 -1.65 -12.59 -10.53
N LEU A 250 -0.91 -11.59 -10.05
CA LEU A 250 -1.21 -10.21 -10.35
C LEU A 250 -0.89 -10.00 -11.83
N SER A 251 -1.92 -9.63 -12.60
CA SER A 251 -1.70 -9.37 -14.03
C SER A 251 -0.71 -8.23 -14.16
N ALA A 252 0.51 -8.54 -14.58
CA ALA A 252 1.50 -7.56 -15.01
C ALA A 252 0.99 -6.89 -16.29
N THR A 253 0.09 -5.90 -16.17
CA THR A 253 0.16 -4.81 -17.14
C THR A 253 1.54 -4.23 -16.96
N LEU A 254 2.37 -4.29 -18.01
CA LEU A 254 3.66 -3.61 -18.07
C LEU A 254 3.50 -2.18 -17.52
N SER A 255 3.72 -1.98 -16.23
CA SER A 255 3.76 -0.66 -15.64
C SER A 255 5.12 -0.11 -16.04
N LEU A 256 5.11 0.84 -16.96
CA LEU A 256 6.21 1.80 -17.00
C LEU A 256 6.30 2.36 -15.59
N GLU A 257 7.47 2.28 -14.94
CA GLU A 257 7.70 2.93 -13.66
C GLU A 257 7.04 4.31 -13.71
N LYS A 258 5.99 4.49 -12.89
CA LYS A 258 5.37 5.79 -12.73
C LYS A 258 6.39 6.61 -11.97
N ASN A 259 7.28 7.26 -12.71
CA ASN A 259 8.20 8.25 -12.18
C ASN A 259 7.34 9.34 -11.54
N SER A 260 7.08 9.18 -10.24
CA SER A 260 6.23 10.02 -9.41
C SER A 260 6.96 11.30 -9.00
N SER A 261 7.84 11.80 -9.86
CA SER A 261 8.16 13.22 -9.90
C SER A 261 7.19 13.85 -10.90
N THR A 262 6.05 14.35 -10.43
CA THR A 262 5.31 15.33 -11.24
C THR A 262 6.28 16.49 -11.46
N THR A 263 6.69 16.77 -12.69
CA THR A 263 7.65 17.85 -12.97
C THR A 263 7.04 19.25 -12.79
N PHE A 264 5.76 19.35 -12.42
CA PHE A 264 5.03 20.62 -12.29
C PHE A 264 3.77 20.50 -11.40
N LYS A 265 3.22 21.65 -11.04
CA LYS A 265 1.94 21.87 -10.34
C LYS A 265 1.00 22.68 -11.22
N VAL A 266 -0.30 22.43 -11.09
CA VAL A 266 -1.37 23.17 -11.77
C VAL A 266 -2.33 23.79 -10.76
N PHE A 267 -2.52 25.11 -10.77
CA PHE A 267 -3.39 25.82 -9.83
C PHE A 267 -4.04 27.10 -10.39
N PRO A 268 -5.25 27.47 -9.95
CA PRO A 268 -6.14 26.67 -9.11
C PRO A 268 -6.72 25.48 -9.89
N ASN A 269 -7.00 24.39 -9.19
CA ASN A 269 -7.73 23.23 -9.71
C ASN A 269 -8.80 22.86 -8.68
N PRO A 270 -10.11 23.06 -8.96
CA PRO A 270 -10.68 23.54 -10.23
C PRO A 270 -10.29 24.97 -10.61
N SER A 271 -10.22 25.25 -11.92
CA SER A 271 -10.00 26.59 -12.47
C SER A 271 -11.35 27.24 -12.76
N THR A 272 -11.83 28.07 -11.82
CA THR A 272 -13.15 28.73 -11.87
C THR A 272 -13.26 29.80 -12.94
N ASP A 273 -12.17 30.51 -13.22
CA ASP A 273 -12.14 31.60 -14.21
C ASP A 273 -11.58 31.13 -15.56
N LYS A 274 -11.40 29.82 -15.71
CA LYS A 274 -10.70 29.18 -16.84
C LYS A 274 -9.29 29.71 -17.07
N ILE A 275 -8.68 30.33 -16.07
CA ILE A 275 -7.28 30.73 -16.05
C ILE A 275 -6.60 29.91 -14.95
N PHE A 276 -5.48 29.30 -15.29
CA PHE A 276 -4.68 28.53 -14.35
C PHE A 276 -3.20 28.66 -14.66
N ILE A 277 -2.38 28.34 -13.68
CA ILE A 277 -0.93 28.40 -13.76
C ILE A 277 -0.40 26.97 -13.82
N VAL A 278 0.54 26.74 -14.73
CA VAL A 278 1.42 25.58 -14.76
C VAL A 278 2.78 26.02 -14.26
N GLN A 279 3.25 25.49 -13.13
CA GLN A 279 4.53 25.84 -12.53
C GLN A 279 5.41 24.59 -12.41
N SER A 280 6.59 24.58 -13.00
CA SER A 280 7.54 23.47 -12.85
C SER A 280 8.06 23.35 -11.42
N ASN A 281 8.38 22.12 -11.03
CA ASN A 281 9.13 21.83 -9.82
C ASN A 281 10.62 22.06 -10.10
N ASN A 282 11.42 22.35 -9.06
CA ASN A 282 12.88 22.47 -9.13
C ASN A 282 13.45 23.45 -10.18
N ASN A 283 12.68 24.47 -10.58
CA ASN A 283 13.05 25.47 -11.59
C ASN A 283 13.38 24.91 -12.98
N GLU A 284 12.79 23.77 -13.35
CA GLU A 284 12.92 23.22 -14.70
C GLU A 284 12.28 24.16 -15.75
N THR A 285 12.91 24.29 -16.91
CA THR A 285 12.40 25.18 -17.97
C THR A 285 11.26 24.48 -18.72
N ILE A 286 10.09 25.10 -18.75
CA ILE A 286 8.93 24.55 -19.47
C ILE A 286 9.11 24.78 -20.98
N GLN A 287 9.21 23.69 -21.73
CA GLN A 287 9.34 23.67 -23.18
C GLN A 287 7.99 23.67 -23.89
N SER A 288 6.98 22.98 -23.35
CA SER A 288 5.62 23.02 -23.91
C SER A 288 4.55 22.61 -22.92
N ILE A 289 3.33 23.10 -23.16
CA ILE A 289 2.11 22.70 -22.47
C ILE A 289 1.06 22.29 -23.50
N GLU A 290 0.45 21.13 -23.32
CA GLU A 290 -0.62 20.62 -24.16
C GLU A 290 -1.84 20.25 -23.29
N MET A 291 -3.00 20.79 -23.64
CA MET A 291 -4.29 20.37 -23.08
C MET A 291 -4.93 19.30 -23.95
N ILE A 292 -5.34 18.22 -23.32
CA ILE A 292 -5.92 17.04 -23.96
C ILE A 292 -7.29 16.80 -23.34
N SER A 293 -8.32 16.58 -24.16
CA SER A 293 -9.67 16.24 -23.68
C SER A 293 -9.76 14.79 -23.19
N LEU A 294 -10.86 14.42 -22.52
CA LEU A 294 -11.13 13.02 -22.11
C LEU A 294 -11.11 12.01 -23.27
N LEU A 295 -11.36 12.46 -24.50
CA LEU A 295 -11.31 11.63 -25.71
C LEU A 295 -9.91 11.57 -26.33
N GLY A 296 -8.87 12.07 -25.65
CA GLY A 296 -7.49 12.09 -26.13
C GLY A 296 -7.19 13.16 -27.18
N LYS A 297 -8.15 14.04 -27.50
CA LYS A 297 -7.95 15.11 -28.50
C LYS A 297 -7.15 16.26 -27.91
N SER A 298 -6.07 16.67 -28.56
CA SER A 298 -5.36 17.92 -28.25
C SER A 298 -6.27 19.12 -28.53
N VAL A 299 -6.59 19.90 -27.50
CA VAL A 299 -7.51 21.05 -27.56
C VAL A 299 -6.81 22.40 -27.43
N LYS A 300 -5.59 22.43 -26.89
CA LYS A 300 -4.72 23.61 -26.88
C LYS A 300 -3.26 23.19 -26.75
N LYS A 301 -2.37 23.86 -27.47
CA LYS A 301 -0.93 23.66 -27.36
C LYS A 301 -0.22 25.01 -27.26
N ILE A 302 0.75 25.08 -26.35
CA ILE A 302 1.56 26.26 -26.07
C ILE A 302 3.01 25.80 -26.15
N ASN A 303 3.78 26.38 -27.08
CA ASN A 303 5.19 26.02 -27.29
C ASN A 303 6.09 27.15 -26.77
N SER A 304 7.08 26.73 -25.99
CA SER A 304 8.32 27.37 -25.53
C SER A 304 8.33 28.87 -25.27
N PHE A 305 8.67 29.21 -24.04
CA PHE A 305 8.97 30.56 -23.58
C PHE A 305 10.42 30.62 -23.11
N GLU A 306 11.11 31.74 -23.29
CA GLU A 306 12.48 31.91 -22.76
C GLU A 306 12.50 31.69 -21.24
N LYS A 307 13.18 30.64 -20.78
CA LYS A 307 13.47 30.33 -19.35
C LYS A 307 12.27 30.44 -18.38
N ASN A 308 11.04 30.16 -18.82
CA ASN A 308 9.89 30.22 -17.92
C ASN A 308 9.72 28.90 -17.16
N THR A 309 9.71 29.01 -15.84
CA THR A 309 9.35 27.95 -14.89
C THR A 309 7.87 28.03 -14.48
N LYS A 310 7.16 29.06 -14.94
CA LYS A 310 5.76 29.33 -14.63
C LYS A 310 5.06 29.93 -15.83
N ILE A 311 3.92 29.35 -16.23
CA ILE A 311 3.13 29.78 -17.38
C ILE A 311 1.66 29.88 -16.97
N GLU A 312 1.05 31.01 -17.27
CA GLU A 312 -0.40 31.16 -17.17
C GLU A 312 -1.06 30.63 -18.46
N VAL A 313 -2.10 29.83 -18.28
CA VAL A 313 -2.86 29.20 -19.34
C VAL A 313 -4.30 29.71 -19.30
N ASN A 314 -4.68 30.41 -20.36
CA ASN A 314 -6.07 30.80 -20.58
C ASN A 314 -6.84 29.68 -21.31
N ALA A 315 -7.84 29.11 -20.67
CA ALA A 315 -8.75 28.09 -21.19
C ALA A 315 -10.17 28.63 -21.43
N SER A 316 -10.36 29.96 -21.53
CA SER A 316 -11.69 30.57 -21.62
C SER A 316 -12.52 30.11 -22.84
N LYS A 317 -11.86 29.61 -23.89
CA LYS A 317 -12.49 29.04 -25.10
C LYS A 317 -12.90 27.56 -24.96
N LEU A 318 -12.54 26.90 -23.86
CA LEU A 318 -12.87 25.50 -23.61
C LEU A 318 -14.19 25.37 -22.84
N LYS A 319 -14.91 24.28 -23.11
CA LYS A 319 -16.11 23.92 -22.36
C LYS A 319 -15.72 23.49 -20.94
N THR A 320 -16.59 23.75 -20.00
CA THR A 320 -16.50 23.23 -18.63
C THR A 320 -16.35 21.71 -18.65
N GLY A 321 -15.39 21.18 -17.91
CA GLY A 321 -15.10 19.75 -17.91
C GLY A 321 -13.68 19.40 -17.45
N VAL A 322 -13.36 18.11 -17.55
CA VAL A 322 -12.07 17.55 -17.16
C VAL A 322 -11.14 17.50 -18.37
N TYR A 323 -9.89 17.91 -18.17
CA TYR A 323 -8.82 17.88 -19.17
C TYR A 323 -7.53 17.33 -18.54
N PHE A 324 -6.62 16.86 -19.38
CA PHE A 324 -5.26 16.52 -18.99
C PHE A 324 -4.29 17.58 -19.52
N ILE A 325 -3.41 18.06 -18.63
CA ILE A 325 -2.29 18.94 -18.95
C ILE A 325 -1.05 18.07 -19.09
N LYS A 326 -0.52 17.97 -20.30
CA LYS A 326 0.81 17.40 -20.55
C LYS A 326 1.82 18.56 -20.60
N THR A 327 2.82 18.52 -19.73
CA THR A 327 3.89 19.52 -19.68
C THR A 327 5.21 18.85 -19.98
N VAL A 328 5.97 19.41 -20.92
CA VAL A 328 7.34 19.00 -21.24
C VAL A 328 8.29 20.06 -20.69
N THR A 329 9.25 19.64 -19.88
CA THR A 329 10.35 20.46 -19.36
C THR A 329 11.67 20.05 -20.02
N ASP A 330 12.76 20.75 -19.71
CA ASP A 330 14.11 20.37 -20.12
C ASP A 330 14.64 19.10 -19.41
N LYS A 331 13.95 18.63 -18.37
CA LYS A 331 14.34 17.43 -17.59
C LYS A 331 13.38 16.27 -17.72
N GLY A 332 12.13 16.50 -18.14
CA GLY A 332 11.17 15.42 -18.23
C GLY A 332 9.82 15.82 -18.78
N THR A 333 8.87 14.91 -18.73
CA THR A 333 7.48 15.14 -19.12
C THR A 333 6.56 14.62 -18.03
N GLY A 334 5.54 15.39 -17.69
CA GLY A 334 4.50 14.96 -16.76
C GLY A 334 3.10 15.21 -17.33
N ILE A 335 2.11 14.53 -16.76
CA ILE A 335 0.69 14.73 -17.08
C ILE A 335 -0.10 14.93 -15.78
N GLN A 336 -0.93 15.97 -15.71
CA GLN A 336 -1.81 16.23 -14.56
C GLN A 336 -3.25 16.51 -15.01
N LYS A 337 -4.23 15.97 -14.28
CA LYS A 337 -5.66 16.24 -14.51
C LYS A 337 -6.03 17.64 -13.97
N ILE A 338 -6.80 18.41 -14.74
CA ILE A 338 -7.41 19.67 -14.31
C ILE A 338 -8.93 19.66 -14.56
N MET A 339 -9.68 20.27 -13.65
CA MET A 339 -11.08 20.63 -13.87
C MET A 339 -11.18 22.10 -14.27
N VAL A 340 -11.69 22.38 -15.47
CA VAL A 340 -11.96 23.75 -15.97
C VAL A 340 -13.44 24.02 -15.77
N GLN A 341 -13.81 25.11 -15.09
CA GLN A 341 -15.19 25.47 -14.81
C GLN A 341 -15.64 26.68 -15.62
#